data_AF-A0A521QNW9-F1
#
_entry.id   AF-A0A521QNW9-F1
#
_cell.length_a   1.000
_cell.length_b   1.000
_cell.length_c   1.000
_cell.angle_alpha   90.00
_cell.angle_beta   90.00
_cell.angle_gamma   90.00
#
_symmetry.space_group_name_H-M   'P 1'
#
loop_
_entity.id
_entity.type
_entity.pdbx_description
1 polymer ?
#
loop_
_entity_poly.entity_id
_entity_poly.type
_entity_poly.pdbx_seq_one_letter_code
_entity_poly.pdbx_strand_id
1 'polypeptide(L)'
;MVQDSHRSHESDLLRIGDDLLPDIDEELDRELRKGVTKRVMILRGTEGPAAGRKPYAQTKARITFSNERDLRQCVRLLRWSDERLRLRPELLVLWEWSSSFREGMTISFGVNWYDKAFFETRKDVFKNPEHRGYYAMFGASADDFELEHVVLGK
;
A
#
# COMPACT_ATOMS: atom_id res chain seq x y z
N MET A 1 24.82 -28.34 -19.23
CA MET A 1 25.36 -27.88 -17.92
C MET A 1 26.10 -26.58 -18.21
N VAL A 2 25.76 -25.41 -17.68
CA VAL A 2 24.90 -25.02 -16.55
C VAL A 2 24.24 -23.69 -16.95
N GLN A 3 22.97 -23.52 -16.59
CA GLN A 3 22.22 -22.26 -16.72
C GLN A 3 22.72 -21.29 -15.64
N ASP A 4 23.25 -20.13 -16.03
CA ASP A 4 23.40 -18.99 -15.12
C ASP A 4 22.23 -18.03 -15.32
N SER A 5 21.17 -18.33 -14.57
CA SER A 5 20.07 -17.42 -14.29
C SER A 5 20.26 -16.94 -12.85
N HIS A 6 21.04 -15.87 -12.65
CA HIS A 6 20.90 -15.04 -11.46
C HIS A 6 19.57 -14.28 -11.54
N ARG A 7 18.47 -15.01 -11.26
CA ARG A 7 17.21 -14.39 -10.83
C ARG A 7 17.47 -13.84 -9.43
N SER A 8 17.49 -12.52 -9.29
CA SER A 8 17.40 -11.90 -7.97
C SER A 8 16.17 -12.46 -7.25
N HIS A 9 16.40 -13.11 -6.12
CA HIS A 9 15.37 -13.68 -5.25
C HIS A 9 14.80 -12.61 -4.30
N GLU A 10 14.63 -11.37 -4.76
CA GLU A 10 13.69 -10.44 -4.12
C GLU A 10 12.37 -10.55 -4.89
N SER A 11 11.75 -11.73 -4.81
CA SER A 11 10.43 -11.95 -5.38
C SER A 11 9.46 -11.01 -4.66
N ASP A 12 9.04 -9.99 -5.38
CA ASP A 12 7.88 -9.13 -5.14
C ASP A 12 6.97 -9.69 -4.03
N LEU A 13 7.07 -9.09 -2.84
CA LEU A 13 6.43 -9.58 -1.60
C LEU A 13 4.91 -9.72 -1.74
N LEU A 14 4.36 -9.13 -2.80
CA LEU A 14 2.94 -9.06 -3.10
C LEU A 14 2.52 -9.96 -4.25
N ARG A 15 3.30 -10.98 -4.67
CA ARG A 15 2.88 -11.92 -5.73
C ARG A 15 1.42 -12.35 -5.53
N ILE A 16 0.53 -11.74 -6.30
CA ILE A 16 -0.88 -12.12 -6.40
C ILE A 16 -0.84 -13.43 -7.18
N GLY A 17 -0.78 -14.54 -6.45
CA GLY A 17 -1.11 -15.84 -7.02
C GLY A 17 -2.58 -15.88 -7.37
N ASP A 18 -3.06 -17.02 -7.86
CA ASP A 18 -4.46 -17.27 -8.27
C ASP A 18 -5.54 -17.05 -7.17
N ASP A 19 -5.19 -16.42 -6.05
CA ASP A 19 -6.08 -15.99 -4.98
C ASP A 19 -6.95 -14.81 -5.47
N LEU A 20 -8.25 -15.07 -5.59
CA LEU A 20 -9.24 -14.03 -5.86
C LEU A 20 -9.16 -12.96 -4.76
N LEU A 21 -9.10 -11.68 -5.15
CA LEU A 21 -9.15 -10.58 -4.18
C LEU A 21 -10.42 -10.69 -3.34
N PRO A 22 -10.35 -10.55 -2.01
CA PRO A 22 -11.52 -10.63 -1.14
C PRO A 22 -12.54 -9.58 -1.55
N ASP A 23 -13.82 -9.93 -1.43
CA ASP A 23 -14.90 -8.97 -1.67
C ASP A 23 -14.98 -7.93 -0.55
N ILE A 24 -15.64 -6.82 -0.87
CA ILE A 24 -15.95 -5.77 0.11
C ILE A 24 -17.10 -6.26 0.98
N ASP A 25 -16.85 -6.42 2.28
CA ASP A 25 -17.90 -6.72 3.25
C ASP A 25 -18.81 -5.50 3.54
N GLU A 26 -19.91 -5.73 4.25
CA GLU A 26 -20.91 -4.70 4.54
C GLU A 26 -20.36 -3.52 5.36
N GLU A 27 -19.39 -3.78 6.23
CA GLU A 27 -18.75 -2.74 7.04
C GLU A 27 -17.89 -1.83 6.17
N LEU A 28 -17.03 -2.41 5.35
CA LEU A 28 -16.19 -1.67 4.42
C LEU A 28 -17.02 -0.94 3.36
N ASP A 29 -18.09 -1.55 2.84
CA ASP A 29 -19.01 -0.89 1.91
C ASP A 29 -19.66 0.36 2.53
N ARG A 30 -20.11 0.26 3.78
CA ARG A 30 -20.69 1.37 4.51
C ARG A 30 -19.70 2.52 4.66
N GLU A 31 -18.45 2.24 5.02
CA GLU A 31 -17.43 3.29 5.13
C GLU A 31 -17.11 3.87 3.75
N LEU A 32 -16.97 3.06 2.71
CA LEU A 32 -16.74 3.55 1.34
C LEU A 32 -17.84 4.50 0.88
N ARG A 33 -19.11 4.22 1.17
CA ARG A 33 -20.24 5.11 0.83
C ARG A 33 -20.17 6.45 1.57
N LYS A 34 -19.81 6.44 2.86
CA LYS A 34 -19.59 7.68 3.62
C LYS A 34 -18.43 8.50 3.03
N GLY A 35 -17.41 7.81 2.51
CA GLY A 35 -16.23 8.39 1.88
C GLY A 35 -16.51 9.23 0.65
N VAL A 36 -17.71 9.09 0.04
CA VAL A 36 -18.14 9.88 -1.12
C VAL A 36 -18.24 11.37 -0.77
N THR A 37 -18.71 11.71 0.43
CA THR A 37 -19.02 13.11 0.80
C THR A 37 -18.08 13.69 1.84
N LYS A 38 -17.30 12.86 2.52
CA LYS A 38 -16.35 13.29 3.54
C LYS A 38 -15.19 12.33 3.63
N ARG A 39 -14.08 12.79 4.19
CA ARG A 39 -12.95 11.93 4.54
C ARG A 39 -13.36 10.87 5.58
N VAL A 40 -13.11 9.59 5.27
CA VAL A 40 -13.32 8.46 6.18
C VAL A 40 -12.18 7.47 6.10
N MET A 41 -11.87 6.84 7.24
CA MET A 41 -10.95 5.70 7.29
C MET A 41 -11.67 4.48 6.73
N ILE A 42 -11.04 3.80 5.77
CA ILE A 42 -11.61 2.61 5.11
C ILE A 42 -10.85 1.35 5.47
N LEU A 43 -9.55 1.43 5.73
CA LEU A 43 -8.74 0.31 6.20
C LEU A 43 -7.90 0.79 7.37
N ARG A 44 -7.86 -0.01 8.44
CA ARG A 44 -6.93 0.22 9.53
C ARG A 44 -5.54 -0.21 9.07
N GLY A 45 -4.52 0.56 9.43
CA GLY A 45 -3.14 0.20 9.12
C GLY A 45 -2.68 -1.06 9.86
N THR A 46 -1.38 -1.34 9.74
CA THR A 46 -0.74 -2.38 10.53
C THR A 46 -0.36 -1.80 11.89
N GLU A 47 -1.16 -2.03 12.94
CA GLU A 47 -0.67 -1.85 14.30
C GLU A 47 0.40 -2.92 14.56
N GLY A 48 1.67 -2.54 14.38
CA GLY A 48 2.80 -3.45 14.38
C GLY A 48 3.64 -3.41 15.66
N PRO A 49 4.68 -4.26 15.77
CA PRO A 49 5.67 -4.23 16.86
C PRO A 49 6.42 -2.89 16.98
N ALA A 50 6.22 -1.97 16.05
CA ALA A 50 6.74 -0.61 16.08
C ALA A 50 5.89 0.39 16.88
N ALA A 51 4.81 -0.07 17.54
CA ALA A 51 4.01 0.76 18.43
C ALA A 51 4.88 1.54 19.43
N GLY A 52 4.82 2.87 19.38
CA GLY A 52 5.61 3.77 20.23
C GLY A 52 6.98 4.18 19.67
N ARG A 53 7.42 3.65 18.52
CA ARG A 53 8.63 4.12 17.82
C ARG A 53 8.34 5.41 17.07
N LYS A 54 9.33 6.29 17.02
CA LYS A 54 9.29 7.49 16.18
C LYS A 54 9.80 7.14 14.78
N PRO A 55 9.02 7.38 13.70
CA PRO A 55 9.50 7.16 12.35
C PRO A 55 10.66 8.11 12.01
N TYR A 56 11.63 7.59 11.27
CA TYR A 56 12.68 8.38 10.62
C TYR A 56 12.10 9.24 9.50
N ALA A 57 11.19 8.68 8.70
CA ALA A 57 10.52 9.37 7.61
C ALA A 57 9.08 8.90 7.45
N GLN A 58 8.29 9.69 6.74
CA GLN A 58 6.92 9.38 6.36
C GLN A 58 6.76 9.52 4.85
N THR A 59 5.96 8.64 4.26
CA THR A 59 5.49 8.78 2.88
C THR A 59 3.99 8.87 2.91
N LYS A 60 3.41 9.84 2.22
CA LYS A 60 1.98 9.88 1.93
C LYS A 60 1.80 9.54 0.45
N ALA A 61 0.92 8.60 0.17
CA ALA A 61 0.52 8.25 -1.18
C ALA A 61 -0.94 8.65 -1.38
N ARG A 62 -1.24 9.23 -2.54
CA ARG A 62 -2.61 9.50 -2.99
C ARG A 62 -2.77 9.00 -4.42
N ILE A 63 -3.97 8.53 -4.71
CA ILE A 63 -4.39 8.17 -6.06
C ILE A 63 -5.85 8.57 -6.23
N THR A 64 -6.18 9.20 -7.35
CA THR A 64 -7.52 9.69 -7.66
C THR A 64 -8.09 8.94 -8.85
N PHE A 65 -9.31 8.44 -8.69
CA PHE A 65 -9.98 7.58 -9.67
C PHE A 65 -11.02 8.34 -10.48
N SER A 66 -11.22 7.93 -11.73
CA SER A 66 -12.29 8.46 -12.58
C SER A 66 -13.63 7.74 -12.38
N ASN A 67 -13.62 6.55 -11.76
CA ASN A 67 -14.82 5.74 -11.57
C ASN A 67 -14.76 4.89 -10.29
N GLU A 68 -15.95 4.56 -9.79
CA GLU A 68 -16.14 3.85 -8.51
C GLU A 68 -15.65 2.39 -8.55
N ARG A 69 -15.74 1.74 -9.73
CA ARG A 69 -15.32 0.35 -9.90
C ARG A 69 -13.83 0.19 -9.62
N ASP A 70 -13.01 1.03 -10.24
CA ASP A 70 -11.56 0.99 -10.11
C ASP A 70 -11.11 1.38 -8.70
N LEU A 71 -11.74 2.39 -8.10
CA LEU A 71 -11.52 2.76 -6.70
C LEU A 71 -11.77 1.58 -5.77
N ARG A 72 -12.92 0.90 -5.91
CA ARG A 72 -13.27 -0.25 -5.08
C ARG A 72 -12.32 -1.42 -5.29
N GLN A 73 -11.87 -1.63 -6.52
CA GLN A 73 -10.89 -2.66 -6.85
C GLN A 73 -9.53 -2.36 -6.21
N CYS A 74 -9.09 -1.10 -6.20
CA CYS A 74 -7.91 -0.67 -5.46
C CYS A 74 -8.06 -0.97 -3.95
N VAL A 75 -9.22 -0.67 -3.36
CA VAL A 75 -9.47 -0.92 -1.93
C VAL A 75 -9.40 -2.41 -1.59
N ARG A 76 -9.95 -3.29 -2.43
CA ARG A 76 -9.84 -4.75 -2.28
C ARG A 76 -8.39 -5.20 -2.30
N LEU A 77 -7.61 -4.67 -3.23
CA LEU A 77 -6.20 -4.99 -3.36
C LEU A 77 -5.39 -4.48 -2.14
N LEU A 78 -5.68 -3.26 -1.66
CA LEU A 78 -5.05 -2.71 -0.47
C LEU A 78 -5.34 -3.58 0.76
N ARG A 79 -6.59 -4.03 0.94
CA ARG A 79 -6.96 -4.95 2.02
C ARG A 79 -6.20 -6.27 1.93
N TRP A 80 -6.17 -6.87 0.73
CA TRP A 80 -5.44 -8.12 0.49
C TRP A 80 -3.94 -7.98 0.78
N SER A 81 -3.34 -6.88 0.35
CA SER A 81 -1.93 -6.56 0.61
C SER A 81 -1.68 -6.41 2.12
N ASP A 82 -2.54 -5.67 2.81
CA ASP A 82 -2.45 -5.41 4.25
C ASP A 82 -2.55 -6.70 5.07
N GLU A 83 -3.50 -7.59 4.76
CA GLU A 83 -3.62 -8.91 5.40
C GLU A 83 -2.34 -9.74 5.26
N ARG A 84 -1.71 -9.75 4.08
CA ARG A 84 -0.45 -10.50 3.85
C ARG A 84 0.74 -9.87 4.55
N LEU A 85 0.79 -8.54 4.63
CA LEU A 85 1.85 -7.83 5.36
C LEU A 85 1.77 -8.11 6.86
N ARG A 86 0.56 -8.22 7.44
CA ARG A 86 0.38 -8.62 8.85
C ARG A 86 0.93 -10.01 9.16
N LEU A 87 0.99 -10.92 8.19
CA LEU A 87 1.57 -12.25 8.35
C LEU A 87 3.12 -12.24 8.36
N ARG A 88 3.76 -11.08 8.18
CA ARG A 88 5.22 -10.90 8.10
C ARG A 88 5.71 -9.88 9.14
N PRO A 89 5.50 -10.13 10.45
CA PRO A 89 5.78 -9.17 11.52
C PRO A 89 7.25 -8.77 11.62
N GLU A 90 8.18 -9.60 11.12
CA GLU A 90 9.61 -9.28 11.07
C GLU A 90 9.93 -8.08 10.17
N LEU A 91 9.13 -7.84 9.13
CA LEU A 91 9.30 -6.71 8.23
C LEU A 91 8.70 -5.41 8.80
N LEU A 92 7.69 -5.53 9.67
CA LEU A 92 7.03 -4.39 10.32
C LEU A 92 7.92 -3.63 11.33
N VAL A 93 9.11 -4.16 11.61
CA VAL A 93 10.14 -3.47 12.40
C VAL A 93 10.82 -2.36 11.58
N LEU A 94 10.83 -2.45 10.25
CA LEU A 94 11.53 -1.49 9.38
C LEU A 94 10.61 -0.37 8.89
N TRP A 95 9.32 -0.68 8.73
CA TRP A 95 8.29 0.25 8.27
C TRP A 95 6.91 -0.25 8.69
N GLU A 96 5.92 0.64 8.74
CA GLU A 96 4.52 0.25 8.95
C GLU A 96 3.60 0.99 7.98
N TRP A 97 2.51 0.32 7.60
CA TRP A 97 1.44 0.91 6.80
C TRP A 97 0.47 1.66 7.73
N SER A 98 0.23 2.94 7.47
CA SER A 98 -0.77 3.72 8.21
C SER A 98 -2.17 3.46 7.67
N SER A 99 -3.21 3.78 8.43
CA SER A 99 -4.60 3.66 7.96
C SER A 99 -4.82 4.30 6.58
N SER A 100 -5.65 3.64 5.77
CA SER A 100 -6.07 4.11 4.46
C SER A 100 -7.41 4.82 4.58
N PHE A 101 -7.60 5.85 3.76
CA PHE A 101 -8.77 6.72 3.81
C PHE A 101 -9.29 7.00 2.41
N ARG A 102 -10.61 7.17 2.32
CA ARG A 102 -11.31 7.68 1.13
C ARG A 102 -11.80 9.09 1.38
N GLU A 103 -11.69 9.94 0.36
CA GLU A 103 -12.36 11.22 0.26
C GLU A 103 -12.76 11.47 -1.20
N GLY A 104 -14.07 11.50 -1.48
CA GLY A 104 -14.60 11.54 -2.83
C GLY A 104 -14.12 10.35 -3.66
N MET A 105 -13.33 10.64 -4.70
CA MET A 105 -12.72 9.67 -5.60
C MET A 105 -11.24 9.43 -5.33
N THR A 106 -10.71 9.96 -4.23
CA THR A 106 -9.30 9.82 -3.87
C THR A 106 -9.13 8.82 -2.72
N ILE A 107 -8.18 7.91 -2.90
CA ILE A 107 -7.67 7.04 -1.84
C ILE A 107 -6.33 7.60 -1.38
N SER A 108 -6.14 7.65 -0.06
CA SER A 108 -4.91 8.13 0.56
C SER A 108 -4.48 7.19 1.67
N PHE A 109 -3.17 6.96 1.77
CA PHE A 109 -2.57 6.17 2.84
C PHE A 109 -1.14 6.66 3.06
N GLY A 110 -0.52 6.17 4.11
CA GLY A 110 0.83 6.54 4.49
C GLY A 110 1.68 5.34 4.85
N VAL A 111 2.99 5.55 4.81
CA VAL A 111 3.99 4.60 5.25
C VAL A 111 4.90 5.33 6.22
N ASN A 112 5.01 4.79 7.43
CA ASN A 112 6.00 5.22 8.41
C ASN A 112 7.25 4.37 8.20
N TRP A 113 8.40 5.01 8.08
CA TRP A 113 9.68 4.36 7.89
C TRP A 113 10.51 4.54 9.15
N TYR A 114 10.96 3.44 9.76
CA TYR A 114 11.74 3.50 10.99
C TYR A 114 13.24 3.40 10.77
N ASP A 115 13.64 2.81 9.64
CA ASP A 115 15.04 2.67 9.24
C ASP A 115 15.38 3.57 8.06
N LYS A 116 16.51 4.30 8.17
CA LYS A 116 16.97 5.24 7.14
C LYS A 116 17.42 4.54 5.86
N ALA A 117 18.25 3.50 5.97
CA ALA A 117 18.78 2.80 4.80
C ALA A 117 17.64 2.14 4.02
N PHE A 118 16.66 1.59 4.74
CA PHE A 118 15.46 1.02 4.17
C PHE A 118 14.61 2.08 3.46
N PHE A 119 14.38 3.24 4.09
CA PHE A 119 13.67 4.36 3.47
C PHE A 119 14.34 4.79 2.15
N GLU A 120 15.64 5.08 2.15
CA GLU A 120 16.33 5.57 0.94
C GLU A 120 16.26 4.56 -0.21
N THR A 121 16.27 3.26 0.11
CA THR A 121 16.21 2.19 -0.89
C THR A 121 14.79 1.93 -1.40
N ARG A 122 13.76 2.16 -0.57
CA ARG A 122 12.37 1.69 -0.84
C ARG A 122 11.33 2.81 -0.95
N LYS A 123 11.66 4.07 -0.68
CA LYS A 123 10.70 5.19 -0.71
C LYS A 123 9.95 5.31 -2.04
N ASP A 124 10.60 4.99 -3.15
CA ASP A 124 10.03 5.08 -4.50
C ASP A 124 9.45 3.74 -5.00
N VAL A 125 9.23 2.76 -4.12
CA VAL A 125 8.75 1.42 -4.53
C VAL A 125 7.42 1.49 -5.30
N PHE A 126 6.55 2.47 -5.01
CA PHE A 126 5.29 2.67 -5.75
C PHE A 126 5.50 3.08 -7.22
N LYS A 127 6.71 3.49 -7.60
CA LYS A 127 7.10 3.79 -8.98
C LYS A 127 7.82 2.64 -9.68
N ASN A 128 8.07 1.53 -8.99
CA ASN A 128 8.75 0.37 -9.56
C ASN A 128 7.91 -0.26 -10.70
N PRO A 129 8.49 -0.44 -11.91
CA PRO A 129 7.82 -1.15 -13.02
C PRO A 129 7.27 -2.54 -12.67
N GLU A 130 7.83 -3.22 -11.66
CA GLU A 130 7.36 -4.53 -11.21
C GLU A 130 5.91 -4.48 -10.69
N HIS A 131 5.47 -3.34 -10.15
CA HIS A 131 4.10 -3.17 -9.67
C HIS A 131 3.06 -2.89 -10.79
N ARG A 132 3.47 -2.78 -12.06
CA ARG A 132 2.56 -2.50 -13.18
C ARG A 132 1.39 -3.49 -13.25
N GLY A 133 1.66 -4.77 -13.00
CA GLY A 133 0.61 -5.80 -12.96
C GLY A 133 -0.45 -5.52 -11.90
N TYR A 134 -0.03 -5.05 -10.72
CA TYR A 134 -0.94 -4.68 -9.63
C TYR A 134 -1.80 -3.48 -9.97
N TYR A 135 -1.20 -2.44 -10.52
CA TYR A 135 -1.92 -1.20 -10.83
C TYR A 135 -2.93 -1.39 -11.96
N ALA A 136 -2.59 -2.23 -12.94
CA ALA A 136 -3.49 -2.59 -14.03
C ALA A 136 -4.79 -3.26 -13.54
N MET A 137 -4.77 -3.97 -12.40
CA MET A 137 -5.97 -4.59 -11.84
C MET A 137 -7.07 -3.60 -11.48
N PHE A 138 -6.70 -2.34 -11.21
CA PHE A 138 -7.62 -1.26 -10.88
C PHE A 138 -7.50 -0.07 -11.84
N GLY A 139 -7.04 -0.32 -13.07
CA GLY A 139 -7.04 0.69 -14.14
C GLY A 139 -6.04 1.83 -13.94
N ALA A 140 -5.00 1.63 -13.14
CA ALA A 140 -3.98 2.66 -12.86
C ALA A 140 -2.59 2.25 -13.34
N SER A 141 -1.68 3.21 -13.23
CA SER A 141 -0.26 3.10 -13.49
C SER A 141 0.53 3.70 -12.32
N ALA A 142 1.86 3.53 -12.36
CA ALA A 142 2.74 4.15 -11.39
C ALA A 142 2.61 5.69 -11.37
N ASP A 143 2.31 6.32 -12.52
CA ASP A 143 2.25 7.77 -12.65
C ASP A 143 1.02 8.39 -12.00
N ASP A 144 -0.04 7.61 -11.79
CA ASP A 144 -1.27 8.05 -11.11
C ASP A 144 -1.09 8.25 -9.60
N PHE A 145 0.01 7.77 -9.03
CA PHE A 145 0.35 7.96 -7.62
C PHE A 145 1.06 9.30 -7.39
N GLU A 146 0.45 10.13 -6.55
CA GLU A 146 1.09 11.29 -5.95
C GLU A 146 1.78 10.86 -4.65
N LEU A 147 3.11 11.03 -4.58
CA LEU A 147 3.92 10.65 -3.42
C LEU A 147 4.54 11.89 -2.78
N GLU A 148 4.43 11.98 -1.46
CA GLU A 148 5.04 13.03 -0.64
C GLU A 148 5.90 12.35 0.43
N HIS A 149 7.22 12.52 0.37
CA HIS A 149 8.16 11.99 1.35
C HIS A 149 8.61 13.10 2.30
N VAL A 150 8.54 12.87 3.61
CA VAL A 150 8.95 13.81 4.64
C VAL A 150 9.90 13.11 5.60
N VAL A 151 11.15 13.57 5.68
CA VAL A 151 12.12 13.10 6.68
C VAL A 151 11.87 13.83 8.00
N LEU A 152 11.73 13.07 9.08
CA LEU A 152 11.38 13.56 10.42
C LEU A 152 12.56 13.48 11.41
N GLY A 153 13.47 12.52 11.21
CA GLY A 153 14.65 12.30 12.05
C GLY A 153 15.96 12.76 11.39
N LYS A 154 16.96 13.09 12.22
CA LYS A 154 18.36 13.22 11.78
C LYS A 154 19.05 11.86 11.86
#